data_AF-A0A060DXU8-F1
#
_entry.id   AF-A0A060DXU8-F1
#
_cell.length_a   1.000
_cell.length_b   1.000
_cell.length_c   1.000
_cell.angle_alpha   90.00
_cell.angle_beta   90.00
_cell.angle_gamma   90.00
#
_symmetry.space_group_name_H-M   'P 1'
#
loop_
_entity.id
_entity.type
_entity.pdbx_description
1 polymer ?
#
loop_
_entity_poly.entity_id
_entity_poly.type
_entity_poly.pdbx_seq_one_letter_code
_entity_poly.pdbx_strand_id
1 'polypeptide(L)'
;MQGQADLTRDYVDLSGNEPVIRERPALLGFDKTRILADDTDTATLRGLPSPCTVLVNGVAHTVDGGELALSCHLPIRLTVVIDAFPYLPFQEVVTCVSPSA
;
A
#
# COMPACT_ATOMS: atom_id res chain seq x y z
N MET A 1 -26.75 17.21 14.81
CA MET A 1 -26.06 16.07 15.43
C MET A 1 -24.61 16.18 14.98
N GLN A 2 -23.70 16.68 15.82
CA GLN A 2 -22.28 16.68 15.47
C GLN A 2 -21.83 15.22 15.55
N GLY A 3 -21.48 14.64 14.40
CA GLY A 3 -21.05 13.25 14.32
C GLY A 3 -19.78 13.05 15.13
N GLN A 4 -19.79 12.11 16.05
CA GLN A 4 -18.61 11.70 16.79
C GLN A 4 -17.62 11.04 15.82
N ALA A 5 -16.37 11.48 15.81
CA ALA A 5 -15.32 10.86 14.99
C ALA A 5 -15.06 9.42 15.44
N ASP A 6 -14.95 8.49 14.48
CA ASP A 6 -14.49 7.13 14.70
C ASP A 6 -12.97 7.07 14.51
N LEU A 7 -12.22 6.84 15.60
CA LEU A 7 -10.75 6.80 15.58
C LEU A 7 -10.17 5.72 14.65
N THR A 8 -10.96 4.72 14.27
CA THR A 8 -10.52 3.63 13.39
C THR A 8 -10.79 3.92 11.91
N ARG A 9 -11.73 4.82 11.61
CA ARG A 9 -12.21 5.11 10.25
C ARG A 9 -11.94 6.53 9.80
N ASP A 10 -11.80 7.46 10.72
CA ASP A 10 -11.75 8.89 10.42
C ASP A 10 -10.39 9.50 10.79
N TYR A 11 -10.12 10.66 10.20
CA TYR A 11 -9.05 11.56 10.60
C TYR A 11 -9.53 13.00 10.62
N VAL A 12 -8.87 13.84 11.42
CA VAL A 12 -9.10 15.27 11.40
C VAL A 12 -8.15 15.90 10.39
N ASP A 13 -8.69 16.40 9.30
CA ASP A 13 -7.97 17.17 8.29
C ASP A 13 -7.78 18.61 8.77
N LEU A 14 -6.51 19.00 8.93
CA LEU A 14 -6.09 20.33 9.35
C LEU A 14 -5.49 21.14 8.19
N SER A 15 -5.60 20.67 6.95
CA SER A 15 -5.04 21.35 5.78
C SER A 15 -5.83 22.61 5.36
N GLY A 16 -7.06 22.76 5.84
CA GLY A 16 -7.91 23.93 5.60
C GLY A 16 -7.87 24.96 6.73
N ASN A 17 -8.75 25.97 6.64
CA ASN A 17 -8.87 27.01 7.67
C ASN A 17 -9.56 26.51 8.95
N GLU A 18 -10.39 25.47 8.86
CA GLU A 18 -11.09 24.85 9.98
C GLU A 18 -10.82 23.33 9.99
N PRO A 19 -10.72 22.70 11.17
CA PRO A 19 -10.62 21.25 11.28
C PRO A 19 -11.87 20.55 10.71
N VAL A 20 -11.67 19.61 9.80
CA VAL A 20 -12.77 18.81 9.21
C VAL A 20 -12.54 17.33 9.45
N ILE A 21 -13.55 16.61 9.94
CA ILE A 21 -13.50 15.15 10.03
C ILE A 21 -13.68 14.57 8.62
N ARG A 22 -12.76 13.70 8.21
CA ARG A 22 -12.81 12.97 6.94
C ARG A 22 -12.57 11.49 7.17
N GLU A 23 -13.14 10.64 6.31
CA GLU A 23 -12.81 9.21 6.30
C GLU A 23 -11.37 8.99 5.83
N ARG A 24 -10.70 8.04 6.45
CA ARG A 24 -9.35 7.59 6.10
C ARG A 24 -9.37 6.87 4.75
N PRO A 25 -8.53 7.27 3.78
CA PRO A 25 -8.49 6.60 2.48
C PRO A 25 -7.98 5.15 2.61
N ALA A 26 -8.57 4.24 1.85
CA ALA A 26 -8.10 2.86 1.70
C ALA A 26 -7.26 2.71 0.42
N LEU A 27 -6.19 1.93 0.48
CA LEU A 27 -5.46 1.51 -0.72
C LEU A 27 -6.24 0.41 -1.44
N LEU A 28 -6.30 0.51 -2.78
CA LEU A 28 -7.12 -0.38 -3.62
C LEU A 28 -6.50 -1.77 -3.86
N GLY A 29 -5.26 -1.98 -3.44
CA GLY A 29 -4.51 -3.22 -3.69
C GLY A 29 -3.68 -3.17 -4.97
N PHE A 30 -2.86 -4.20 -5.15
CA PHE A 30 -2.09 -4.41 -6.37
C PHE A 30 -3.00 -4.72 -7.55
N ASP A 31 -2.59 -4.30 -8.76
CA ASP A 31 -3.28 -4.64 -10.00
C ASP A 31 -3.37 -6.17 -10.25
N LYS A 32 -2.41 -6.93 -9.71
CA LYS A 32 -2.41 -8.38 -9.62
C LYS A 32 -1.58 -8.86 -8.43
N THR A 33 -1.96 -10.02 -7.90
CA THR A 33 -1.28 -10.67 -6.75
C THR A 33 -0.52 -11.93 -7.13
N ARG A 34 -0.39 -12.21 -8.43
CA ARG A 34 0.41 -13.32 -8.96
C ARG A 34 1.27 -12.84 -10.12
N ILE A 35 2.58 -13.07 -10.02
CA ILE A 35 3.57 -12.67 -11.03
C ILE A 35 4.58 -13.79 -11.30
N LEU A 36 5.24 -13.75 -12.46
CA LEU A 36 6.34 -14.65 -12.81
C LEU A 36 7.66 -14.21 -12.17
N ALA A 37 8.49 -15.20 -11.83
CA ALA A 37 9.85 -15.02 -11.35
C ALA A 37 10.83 -14.80 -12.52
N ASP A 38 10.67 -13.72 -13.27
CA ASP A 38 11.44 -13.40 -14.50
C ASP A 38 12.01 -11.97 -14.53
N ASP A 39 12.01 -11.28 -13.39
CA ASP A 39 12.40 -9.87 -13.22
C ASP A 39 11.62 -8.85 -14.07
N THR A 40 10.62 -9.28 -14.84
CA THR A 40 9.90 -8.47 -15.81
C THR A 40 8.42 -8.33 -15.45
N ASP A 41 7.78 -9.44 -15.06
CA ASP A 41 6.38 -9.45 -14.67
C ASP A 41 6.19 -8.74 -13.33
N THR A 42 5.58 -7.55 -13.40
CA THR A 42 5.53 -6.61 -12.28
C THR A 42 4.10 -6.45 -11.76
N ALA A 43 3.90 -6.57 -10.45
CA ALA A 43 2.68 -6.16 -9.77
C ALA A 43 2.83 -4.71 -9.28
N THR A 44 1.81 -3.89 -9.49
CA THR A 44 1.86 -2.46 -9.20
C THR A 44 0.74 -2.03 -8.27
N LEU A 45 1.11 -1.33 -7.20
CA LEU A 45 0.22 -0.64 -6.29
C LEU A 45 0.35 0.87 -6.53
N ARG A 46 -0.78 1.55 -6.73
CA ARG A 46 -0.85 3.00 -7.04
C ARG A 46 -1.61 3.75 -5.95
N GLY A 47 -1.39 5.06 -5.88
CA GLY A 47 -2.09 5.93 -4.93
C GLY A 47 -1.52 5.85 -3.52
N LEU A 48 -0.24 5.47 -3.38
CA LEU A 48 0.44 5.53 -2.09
C LEU A 48 0.65 7.01 -1.70
N PRO A 49 0.69 7.32 -0.39
CA PRO A 49 1.27 8.58 0.07
C PRO A 49 2.72 8.71 -0.42
N SER A 50 3.16 9.94 -0.68
CA SER A 50 4.52 10.23 -1.13
C SER A 50 5.16 11.32 -0.25
N PRO A 51 6.29 11.04 0.42
CA PRO A 51 6.91 9.72 0.59
C PRO A 51 6.08 8.83 1.54
N CYS A 52 6.21 7.50 1.42
CA CYS A 52 5.76 6.57 2.46
C CYS A 52 6.74 5.43 2.69
N THR A 53 6.65 4.80 3.87
CA THR A 53 7.40 3.59 4.18
C THR A 53 6.55 2.37 3.87
N VAL A 54 7.11 1.45 3.09
CA VAL A 54 6.53 0.14 2.79
C VAL A 54 7.41 -0.94 3.41
N LEU A 55 6.80 -1.89 4.11
CA LEU A 55 7.49 -3.08 4.59
C LEU A 55 7.26 -4.23 3.61
N VAL A 56 8.31 -4.73 2.97
CA VAL A 56 8.26 -5.93 2.12
C VAL A 56 8.97 -7.06 2.86
N ASN A 57 8.22 -8.10 3.24
CA ASN A 57 8.71 -9.19 4.11
C ASN A 57 9.39 -8.67 5.39
N GLY A 58 8.86 -7.57 5.95
CA GLY A 58 9.39 -6.93 7.16
C GLY A 58 10.60 -6.00 6.94
N VAL A 59 11.11 -5.92 5.71
CA VAL A 59 12.19 -4.99 5.36
C VAL A 59 11.60 -3.66 4.91
N ALA A 60 12.09 -2.55 5.48
CA ALA A 60 11.60 -1.21 5.18
C ALA A 60 12.18 -0.64 3.90
N HIS A 61 11.31 -0.07 3.07
CA HIS A 61 11.63 0.64 1.84
C HIS A 61 10.90 1.98 1.82
N THR A 62 11.59 3.05 1.43
CA THR A 62 10.95 4.33 1.13
C THR A 62 10.43 4.31 -0.30
N VAL A 63 9.17 4.65 -0.47
CA VAL A 63 8.53 4.82 -1.78
C VAL A 63 8.22 6.30 -1.98
N ASP A 64 8.83 6.86 -3.02
CA ASP A 64 8.57 8.20 -3.53
C ASP A 64 7.72 8.10 -4.80
N GLY A 65 6.86 9.09 -5.05
CA GLY A 65 6.05 9.17 -6.28
C GLY A 65 4.71 8.45 -6.24
N GLY A 66 4.33 7.85 -5.11
CA GLY A 66 3.00 7.31 -4.87
C GLY A 66 2.70 5.99 -5.61
N GLU A 67 3.73 5.29 -6.08
CA GLU A 67 3.62 4.02 -6.79
C GLU A 67 4.69 3.03 -6.31
N LEU A 68 4.29 1.78 -6.08
CA LEU A 68 5.17 0.66 -5.74
C LEU A 68 5.03 -0.40 -6.83
N ALA A 69 6.16 -0.76 -7.44
CA ALA A 69 6.29 -1.84 -8.41
C ALA A 69 7.09 -3.00 -7.79
N LEU A 70 6.55 -4.22 -7.86
CA LEU A 70 7.18 -5.45 -7.37
C LEU A 70 7.45 -6.42 -8.52
N SER A 71 8.72 -6.79 -8.68
CA SER A 71 9.16 -7.92 -9.51
C SER A 71 10.08 -8.83 -8.69
N CYS A 72 10.37 -10.02 -9.23
CA CYS A 72 11.11 -11.07 -8.54
C CYS A 72 11.86 -11.96 -9.54
N HIS A 73 13.00 -12.50 -9.12
CA HIS A 73 13.80 -13.49 -9.87
C HIS A 73 13.65 -14.92 -9.33
N LEU A 74 12.97 -15.09 -8.18
CA LEU A 74 12.74 -16.40 -7.56
C LEU A 74 11.28 -16.56 -7.13
N PRO A 75 10.73 -17.80 -7.19
CA PRO A 75 9.43 -18.09 -6.62
C PRO A 75 9.40 -17.80 -5.12
N ILE A 76 8.54 -16.88 -4.68
CA ILE A 76 8.45 -16.40 -3.30
C ILE A 76 7.09 -15.75 -3.03
N ARG A 77 6.69 -15.67 -1.77
CA ARG A 77 5.57 -14.83 -1.33
C ARG A 77 6.12 -13.52 -0.75
N LEU A 78 5.70 -12.39 -1.30
CA LEU A 78 6.03 -11.05 -0.83
C LEU A 78 4.85 -10.54 -0.01
N THR A 79 5.03 -10.44 1.31
CA THR A 79 4.06 -9.79 2.20
C THR A 79 4.36 -8.30 2.25
N VAL A 80 3.41 -7.49 1.82
CA VAL A 80 3.53 -6.04 1.78
C VAL A 80 2.67 -5.45 2.88
N VAL A 81 3.26 -4.62 3.74
CA VAL A 81 2.55 -3.89 4.81
C VAL A 81 2.81 -2.40 4.67
N ILE A 82 1.75 -1.61 4.75
CA ILE A 82 1.81 -0.15 4.70
C ILE A 82 0.94 0.39 5.85
N ASP A 83 1.57 1.11 6.77
CA ASP A 83 0.90 1.81 7.86
C ASP A 83 1.29 3.29 7.79
N ALA A 84 0.55 4.05 6.99
CA ALA A 84 0.87 5.43 6.65
C ALA A 84 -0.37 6.32 6.81
N PHE A 85 -0.45 7.05 7.92
CA PHE A 85 -1.53 7.99 8.18
C PHE A 85 -1.58 9.10 7.10
N PRO A 86 -2.77 9.50 6.59
CA PRO A 86 -4.11 9.18 7.08
C PRO A 86 -4.72 7.88 6.54
N TYR A 87 -4.02 7.12 5.70
CA TYR A 87 -4.58 5.91 5.10
C TYR A 87 -4.87 4.84 6.15
N LEU A 88 -5.84 3.99 5.88
CA LEU A 88 -6.05 2.77 6.68
C LEU A 88 -4.83 1.83 6.54
N PRO A 89 -4.49 1.07 7.58
CA PRO A 89 -3.44 0.04 7.47
C PRO A 89 -3.77 -0.92 6.33
N PHE A 90 -2.77 -1.23 5.53
CA PHE A 90 -2.89 -2.10 4.37
C PHE A 90 -1.92 -3.28 4.49
N GLN A 91 -2.41 -4.47 4.15
CA GLN A 91 -1.61 -5.66 4.01
C GLN A 91 -2.10 -6.51 2.85
N GLU A 92 -1.20 -6.88 1.95
CA GLU A 92 -1.50 -7.78 0.83
C GLU A 92 -0.30 -8.70 0.54
N VAL A 93 -0.55 -9.85 -0.08
CA VAL A 93 0.49 -10.80 -0.48
C VAL A 93 0.54 -10.93 -1.99
N VAL A 94 1.70 -10.66 -2.57
CA VAL A 94 2.01 -10.95 -3.98
C VAL A 94 2.77 -12.27 -4.04
N THR A 95 2.27 -13.22 -4.84
CA THR A 95 2.86 -14.55 -5.01
C THR A 95 3.62 -14.62 -6.34
N CYS A 96 4.94 -14.75 -6.24
CA CYS A 96 5.82 -14.96 -7.36
C CYS A 96 5.97 -16.46 -7.64
N VAL A 97 5.83 -16.87 -8.91
CA VAL A 97 5.89 -18.28 -9.32
C VAL A 97 6.90 -18.50 -10.43
N SER A 98 7.42 -19.72 -10.54
CA SER A 98 8.32 -20.08 -11.64
C SER A 98 7.66 -19.79 -12.99
N PRO A 99 8.41 -19.23 -13.96
CA PRO A 99 8.01 -19.27 -15.36
C PRO A 99 7.82 -20.74 -15.76
N SER A 100 6.73 -21.04 -16.45
CA SER A 100 6.59 -22.36 -17.07
C SER A 100 7.74 -22.58 -18.06
N ALA A 101 8.34 -23.76 -18.02
CA ALA A 101 9.38 -24.18 -18.97
C ALA A 101 8.83 -24.35 -20.39
#